data_AF-A0A5C9A8S4-F1
#
_entry.id   AF-A0A5C9A8S4-F1
#
_cell.length_a   1.000
_cell.length_b   1.000
_cell.length_c   1.000
_cell.angle_alpha   90.00
_cell.angle_beta   90.00
_cell.angle_gamma   90.00
#
_symmetry.space_group_name_H-M   'P 1'
#
loop_
_entity.id
_entity.type
_entity.pdbx_description
1 polymer ?
#
loop_
_entity_poly.entity_id
_entity_poly.type
_entity_poly.pdbx_seq_one_letter_code
_entity_poly.pdbx_strand_id
1 'polypeptide(L)'
;MSMPATSTKTTKLATSLIDEYALLGWRAMLTEVNLSPKPGLVDRINCGAHKDMALEDFHRSALAIQGWLPRFIEFGACSAEMAPEAVLHGLRPIGMACEGDMFRATAGVNTHKGSIFSLGLLCAAIGRLLQLNQPVTPTTVCSTAASFCRGLTDRELRTNNSQLTAGQRLYQQLGLTGARGEAEAGYPLVINHALPHYLTLLDQGLDPELALLDTLLLLMAING
;
A
#
# COMPACT_ATOMS: atom_id res chain seq x y z
N MET A 1 15.73 -14.79 9.91
CA MET A 1 16.18 -13.68 10.78
C MET A 1 15.08 -13.45 11.81
N SER A 2 15.35 -13.70 13.09
CA SER A 2 14.40 -13.54 14.18
C SER A 2 14.07 -12.06 14.40
N MET A 3 12.81 -11.74 14.65
CA MET A 3 12.36 -10.36 14.90
C MET A 3 13.13 -9.72 16.07
N PRO A 4 13.39 -8.41 16.05
CA PRO A 4 13.89 -7.70 17.22
C PRO A 4 12.87 -7.83 18.36
N ALA A 5 13.33 -8.27 19.53
CA ALA A 5 12.54 -8.38 20.75
C ALA A 5 12.27 -6.98 21.34
N THR A 6 11.42 -6.21 20.67
CA THR A 6 10.62 -5.18 21.37
C THR A 6 9.45 -5.89 22.03
N SER A 7 9.22 -5.62 23.32
CA SER A 7 8.15 -6.20 24.15
C SER A 7 6.76 -6.02 23.51
N THR A 8 6.39 -6.86 22.55
CA THR A 8 5.07 -6.89 21.93
C THR A 8 4.25 -7.96 22.62
N LYS A 9 3.19 -7.55 23.33
CA LYS A 9 2.11 -8.45 23.71
C LYS A 9 1.66 -9.22 22.47
N THR A 10 1.54 -10.54 22.59
CA THR A 10 1.02 -11.39 21.52
C THR A 10 -0.35 -10.89 21.09
N THR A 11 -0.58 -10.78 19.78
CA THR A 11 -1.89 -10.42 19.23
C THR A 11 -2.98 -11.39 19.72
N LYS A 12 -4.17 -10.86 19.99
CA LYS A 12 -5.36 -11.68 20.34
C LYS A 12 -6.14 -12.15 19.11
N LEU A 13 -5.72 -11.74 17.91
CA LEU A 13 -6.42 -12.04 16.68
C LEU A 13 -6.24 -13.52 16.29
N ALA A 14 -7.31 -14.14 15.80
CA ALA A 14 -7.22 -15.47 15.23
C ALA A 14 -6.40 -15.42 13.94
N THR A 15 -5.52 -16.40 13.74
CA THR A 15 -4.69 -16.52 12.52
C THR A 15 -5.54 -16.51 11.25
N SER A 16 -6.71 -17.17 11.26
CA SER A 16 -7.63 -17.19 10.11
C SER A 16 -8.11 -15.80 9.69
N LEU A 17 -8.31 -14.88 10.65
CA LEU A 17 -8.74 -13.51 10.37
C LEU A 17 -7.60 -12.68 9.77
N ILE A 18 -6.37 -12.90 10.25
CA ILE A 18 -5.16 -12.29 9.68
C ILE A 18 -4.99 -12.76 8.23
N ASP A 19 -5.12 -14.06 7.99
CA ASP A 19 -5.00 -14.66 6.67
C ASP A 19 -6.07 -14.16 5.69
N GLU A 20 -7.30 -13.93 6.16
CA GLU A 20 -8.39 -13.37 5.34
C GLU A 20 -8.04 -11.97 4.80
N TYR A 21 -7.62 -11.05 5.67
CA TYR A 21 -7.23 -9.70 5.24
C TYR A 21 -5.93 -9.70 4.42
N ALA A 22 -4.98 -10.58 4.74
CA ALA A 22 -3.78 -10.76 3.94
C ALA A 22 -4.13 -11.24 2.52
N LEU A 23 -5.10 -12.17 2.39
CA LEU A 23 -5.57 -12.66 1.11
C LEU A 23 -6.23 -11.54 0.29
N LEU A 24 -7.01 -10.65 0.92
CA LEU A 24 -7.57 -9.47 0.24
C LEU A 24 -6.47 -8.53 -0.29
N GLY A 25 -5.43 -8.27 0.50
CA GLY A 25 -4.28 -7.48 0.07
C GLY A 25 -3.56 -8.08 -1.14
N TRP A 26 -3.33 -9.40 -1.12
CA TRP A 26 -2.71 -10.11 -2.24
C TRP A 26 -3.59 -10.11 -3.50
N ARG A 27 -4.90 -10.32 -3.33
CA ARG A 27 -5.87 -10.22 -4.43
C ARG A 27 -5.87 -8.83 -5.05
N ALA A 28 -5.81 -7.77 -4.25
CA ALA A 28 -5.75 -6.40 -4.76
C ALA A 28 -4.52 -6.18 -5.67
N MET A 29 -3.35 -6.73 -5.31
CA MET A 29 -2.16 -6.67 -6.15
C MET A 29 -2.33 -7.42 -7.48
N LEU A 30 -2.92 -8.62 -7.43
CA LEU A 30 -3.20 -9.39 -8.65
C LEU A 30 -4.26 -8.71 -9.52
N THR A 31 -5.28 -8.11 -8.92
CA THR A 31 -6.29 -7.33 -9.64
C THR A 31 -5.67 -6.13 -10.34
N GLU A 32 -4.78 -5.40 -9.65
CA GLU A 32 -4.10 -4.23 -10.23
C GLU A 32 -3.30 -4.62 -11.48
N VAL A 33 -2.41 -5.61 -11.38
CA VAL A 33 -1.53 -5.95 -12.52
C VAL A 33 -2.31 -6.59 -13.68
N ASN A 34 -3.36 -7.36 -13.39
CA ASN A 34 -4.14 -8.04 -14.42
C ASN A 34 -5.22 -7.16 -15.04
N LEU A 35 -5.48 -5.96 -14.52
CA LEU A 35 -6.39 -5.01 -15.16
C LEU A 35 -5.80 -4.57 -16.51
N SER A 36 -6.59 -4.53 -17.58
CA SER A 36 -6.11 -4.13 -18.92
C SER A 36 -7.24 -3.56 -19.77
N PRO A 37 -7.01 -2.53 -20.61
CA PRO A 37 -5.73 -1.85 -20.83
C PRO A 37 -5.42 -0.78 -19.79
N LYS A 38 -4.16 -0.65 -19.36
CA LYS A 38 -3.71 0.43 -18.45
C LYS A 38 -2.74 1.37 -19.16
N PRO A 39 -3.18 2.55 -19.66
CA PRO A 39 -2.33 3.44 -20.45
C PRO A 39 -1.05 3.83 -19.72
N GLY A 40 0.11 3.52 -20.32
CA GLY A 40 1.43 3.85 -19.77
C GLY A 40 1.94 2.94 -18.65
N LEU A 41 1.09 2.07 -18.08
CA LEU A 41 1.44 1.12 -17.02
C LEU A 41 1.61 -0.30 -17.59
N VAL A 42 2.29 -1.17 -16.85
CA VAL A 42 2.37 -2.61 -17.19
C VAL A 42 1.02 -3.26 -16.98
N ASP A 43 0.54 -4.01 -17.96
CA ASP A 43 -0.73 -4.76 -17.91
C ASP A 43 -0.60 -6.14 -18.60
N ARG A 44 -1.72 -6.84 -18.85
CA ARG A 44 -1.70 -8.15 -19.52
C ARG A 44 -1.30 -8.10 -20.99
N ILE A 45 -1.41 -6.94 -21.62
CA ILE A 45 -1.26 -6.75 -23.06
C ILE A 45 0.15 -6.28 -23.38
N ASN A 46 0.74 -5.39 -22.56
CA ASN A 46 2.04 -4.78 -22.83
C ASN A 46 2.74 -4.26 -21.55
N CYS A 47 3.97 -3.78 -21.73
CA CYS A 47 4.80 -3.23 -20.64
C CYS A 47 4.58 -1.72 -20.40
N GLY A 48 3.57 -1.10 -21.01
CA GLY A 48 3.32 0.33 -20.94
C GLY A 48 4.53 1.14 -21.46
N ALA A 49 4.90 2.18 -20.71
CA ALA A 49 6.10 2.97 -20.98
C ALA A 49 7.40 2.33 -20.47
N HIS A 50 7.31 1.17 -19.80
CA HIS A 50 8.45 0.53 -19.16
C HIS A 50 9.26 -0.33 -20.13
N LYS A 51 10.57 -0.38 -19.88
CA LYS A 51 11.51 -1.25 -20.61
C LYS A 51 12.19 -2.27 -19.70
N ASP A 52 11.97 -2.13 -18.39
CA ASP A 52 12.67 -2.80 -17.31
C ASP A 52 11.76 -3.77 -16.52
N MET A 53 10.48 -3.85 -16.87
CA MET A 53 9.50 -4.70 -16.18
C MET A 53 8.40 -5.18 -17.12
N ALA A 54 7.91 -6.40 -16.88
CA ALA A 54 6.80 -7.02 -17.57
C ALA A 54 5.80 -7.67 -16.58
N LEU A 55 4.65 -8.12 -17.08
CA LEU A 55 3.58 -8.76 -16.29
C LEU A 55 4.11 -9.86 -15.36
N GLU A 56 5.05 -10.68 -15.85
CA GLU A 56 5.59 -11.81 -15.09
C GLU A 56 6.40 -11.34 -13.85
N ASP A 57 7.07 -10.19 -13.93
CA ASP A 57 7.78 -9.61 -12.78
C ASP A 57 6.81 -9.22 -11.68
N PHE A 58 5.63 -8.71 -12.04
CA PHE A 58 4.59 -8.35 -11.08
C PHE A 58 3.95 -9.59 -10.45
N HIS A 59 3.76 -10.68 -11.20
CA HIS A 59 3.31 -11.95 -10.62
C HIS A 59 4.34 -12.54 -9.65
N ARG A 60 5.63 -12.58 -10.04
CA ARG A 60 6.73 -12.99 -9.14
C ARG A 60 6.79 -12.14 -7.87
N SER A 61 6.64 -10.83 -8.05
CA SER A 61 6.58 -9.85 -6.97
C SER A 61 5.40 -10.10 -6.02
N ALA A 62 4.18 -10.26 -6.55
CA ALA A 62 3.00 -10.52 -5.74
C ALA A 62 3.11 -11.82 -4.93
N LEU A 63 3.68 -12.88 -5.52
CA LEU A 63 3.95 -14.14 -4.82
C LEU A 63 4.96 -13.95 -3.68
N ALA A 64 6.05 -13.20 -3.91
CA ALA A 64 7.03 -12.92 -2.86
C ALA A 64 6.44 -12.10 -1.70
N ILE A 65 5.59 -11.12 -2.02
CA ILE A 65 4.97 -10.22 -1.04
C ILE A 65 3.85 -10.91 -0.24
N GLN A 66 3.17 -11.92 -0.81
CA GLN A 66 2.07 -12.63 -0.16
C GLN A 66 2.41 -13.09 1.27
N GLY A 67 3.59 -13.66 1.48
CA GLY A 67 4.06 -14.14 2.79
C GLY A 67 4.37 -13.03 3.80
N TRP A 68 4.40 -11.78 3.38
CA TRP A 68 4.68 -10.62 4.24
C TRP A 68 3.42 -9.90 4.70
N LEU A 69 2.30 -10.01 3.97
CA LEU A 69 1.04 -9.33 4.31
C LEU A 69 0.53 -9.66 5.73
N PRO A 70 0.53 -10.93 6.20
CA PRO A 70 0.16 -11.26 7.58
C PRO A 70 1.01 -10.52 8.62
N ARG A 71 2.31 -10.33 8.36
CA ARG A 71 3.25 -9.70 9.31
C ARG A 71 2.94 -8.23 9.55
N PHE A 72 2.47 -7.52 8.51
CA PHE A 72 2.01 -6.13 8.67
C PHE A 72 0.77 -6.05 9.57
N ILE A 73 -0.18 -6.97 9.38
CA ILE A 73 -1.41 -7.05 10.19
C ILE A 73 -1.06 -7.41 11.64
N GLU A 74 -0.23 -8.42 11.86
CA GLU A 74 0.24 -8.85 13.19
C GLU A 74 0.95 -7.72 13.93
N PHE A 75 1.87 -7.02 13.26
CA PHE A 75 2.53 -5.86 13.84
C PHE A 75 1.53 -4.76 14.18
N GLY A 76 0.60 -4.47 13.26
CA GLY A 76 -0.50 -3.54 13.48
C GLY A 76 -1.29 -3.84 14.75
N ALA A 77 -1.68 -5.11 14.92
CA ALA A 77 -2.36 -5.57 16.12
C ALA A 77 -1.51 -5.37 17.38
N CYS A 78 -0.24 -5.80 17.35
CA CYS A 78 0.67 -5.64 18.49
C CYS A 78 0.94 -4.17 18.84
N SER A 79 0.73 -3.24 17.89
CA SER A 79 0.91 -1.80 18.08
C SER A 79 -0.27 -1.09 18.75
N ALA A 80 -1.32 -1.80 19.16
CA ALA A 80 -2.55 -1.21 19.71
C ALA A 80 -2.31 -0.21 20.86
N GLU A 81 -1.35 -0.50 21.74
CA GLU A 81 -0.98 0.34 22.89
C GLU A 81 0.13 1.36 22.58
N MET A 82 0.71 1.34 21.37
CA MET A 82 1.76 2.29 20.98
C MET A 82 1.16 3.63 20.57
N ALA A 83 1.88 4.74 20.80
CA ALA A 83 1.54 6.00 20.14
C ALA A 83 1.51 5.80 18.61
N PRO A 84 0.46 6.26 17.89
CA PRO A 84 0.34 6.04 16.45
C PRO A 84 1.58 6.45 15.65
N GLU A 85 2.18 7.58 15.98
CA GLU A 85 3.35 8.14 15.30
C GLU A 85 4.62 7.26 15.46
N ALA A 86 4.64 6.37 16.46
CA ALA A 86 5.74 5.42 16.68
C ALA A 86 5.58 4.12 15.84
N VAL A 87 4.38 3.82 15.33
CA VAL A 87 4.08 2.58 14.60
C VAL A 87 4.89 2.47 13.32
N LEU A 88 5.00 3.57 12.56
CA LEU A 88 5.73 3.58 11.30
C LEU A 88 7.22 3.23 11.48
N HIS A 89 7.82 3.54 12.63
CA HIS A 89 9.20 3.16 12.91
C HIS A 89 9.39 1.63 12.96
N GLY A 90 8.45 0.91 13.58
CA GLY A 90 8.49 -0.55 13.64
C GLY A 90 8.02 -1.24 12.35
N LEU A 91 7.19 -0.58 11.53
CA LEU A 91 6.81 -1.08 10.20
C LEU A 91 7.96 -1.06 9.19
N ARG A 92 8.89 -0.09 9.29
CA ARG A 92 10.01 0.06 8.36
C ARG A 92 10.85 -1.20 8.15
N PRO A 93 11.38 -1.88 9.20
CA PRO A 93 12.16 -3.09 8.99
C PRO A 93 11.36 -4.21 8.32
N ILE A 94 10.05 -4.32 8.58
CA ILE A 94 9.17 -5.29 7.91
C ILE A 94 9.03 -4.93 6.43
N GLY A 95 8.76 -3.65 6.13
CA GLY A 95 8.68 -3.12 4.76
C GLY A 95 9.97 -3.32 3.97
N MET A 96 11.13 -2.99 4.55
CA MET A 96 12.43 -3.15 3.90
C MET A 96 12.77 -4.62 3.63
N ALA A 97 12.42 -5.54 4.54
CA ALA A 97 12.63 -6.96 4.30
C ALA A 97 11.68 -7.50 3.21
N CYS A 98 10.42 -7.07 3.20
CA CYS A 98 9.46 -7.35 2.13
C CYS A 98 9.95 -6.84 0.77
N GLU A 99 10.43 -5.59 0.70
CA GLU A 99 11.06 -5.02 -0.50
C GLU A 99 12.26 -5.84 -0.96
N GLY A 100 13.11 -6.27 -0.02
CA GLY A 100 14.26 -7.11 -0.32
C GLY A 100 13.86 -8.46 -0.94
N ASP A 101 12.79 -9.08 -0.46
CA ASP A 101 12.26 -10.34 -1.01
C ASP A 101 11.65 -10.14 -2.39
N MET A 102 10.89 -9.05 -2.56
CA MET A 102 10.36 -8.60 -3.85
C MET A 102 11.49 -8.44 -4.88
N PHE A 103 12.52 -7.65 -4.56
CA PHE A 103 13.65 -7.43 -5.47
C PHE A 103 14.39 -8.71 -5.82
N ARG A 104 14.55 -9.65 -4.88
CA ARG A 104 15.17 -10.94 -5.19
C ARG A 104 14.31 -11.77 -6.15
N ALA A 105 13.00 -11.79 -5.94
CA ALA A 105 12.07 -12.52 -6.80
C ALA A 105 11.98 -11.92 -8.21
N THR A 106 12.27 -10.63 -8.36
CA THR A 106 12.19 -9.90 -9.64
C THR A 106 13.56 -9.55 -10.24
N ALA A 107 14.65 -10.18 -9.79
CA ALA A 107 16.01 -9.90 -10.27
C ALA A 107 16.40 -8.40 -10.24
N GLY A 108 15.93 -7.67 -9.23
CA GLY A 108 16.23 -6.25 -9.03
C GLY A 108 15.21 -5.28 -9.63
N VAL A 109 14.16 -5.77 -10.30
CA VAL A 109 13.12 -4.92 -10.89
C VAL A 109 12.21 -4.31 -9.82
N ASN A 110 12.03 -2.99 -9.89
CA ASN A 110 11.20 -2.22 -8.96
C ASN A 110 9.72 -2.25 -9.37
N THR A 111 8.99 -3.30 -8.97
CA THR A 111 7.55 -3.47 -9.27
C THR A 111 6.68 -2.83 -8.17
N HIS A 112 6.30 -3.60 -7.17
CA HIS A 112 5.30 -3.26 -6.15
C HIS A 112 5.86 -2.49 -4.94
N LYS A 113 6.99 -1.77 -5.05
CA LYS A 113 7.55 -1.03 -3.92
C LYS A 113 6.57 -0.01 -3.32
N GLY A 114 5.84 0.71 -4.19
CA GLY A 114 4.76 1.60 -3.75
C GLY A 114 3.63 0.85 -3.07
N SER A 115 3.22 -0.29 -3.64
CA SER A 115 2.17 -1.14 -3.06
C SER A 115 2.57 -1.73 -1.71
N ILE A 116 3.83 -2.12 -1.50
CA ILE A 116 4.34 -2.57 -0.19
C ILE A 116 4.15 -1.48 0.86
N PHE A 117 4.49 -0.22 0.52
CA PHE A 117 4.31 0.91 1.43
C PHE A 117 2.83 1.12 1.77
N SER A 118 1.97 1.29 0.76
CA SER A 118 0.56 1.60 0.98
C SER A 118 -0.22 0.43 1.58
N LEU A 119 -0.14 -0.77 1.01
CA LEU A 119 -0.81 -1.96 1.56
C LEU A 119 -0.24 -2.34 2.93
N GLY A 120 1.07 -2.21 3.15
CA GLY A 120 1.65 -2.47 4.47
C GLY A 120 1.07 -1.58 5.56
N LEU A 121 0.85 -0.29 5.27
CA LEU A 121 0.17 0.66 6.17
C LEU A 121 -1.30 0.30 6.39
N LEU A 122 -2.04 -0.02 5.33
CA LEU A 122 -3.46 -0.39 5.43
C LEU A 122 -3.64 -1.70 6.20
N CYS A 123 -2.80 -2.72 5.94
CA CYS A 123 -2.77 -3.97 6.69
C CYS A 123 -2.47 -3.74 8.17
N ALA A 124 -1.49 -2.90 8.50
CA ALA A 124 -1.19 -2.55 9.88
C ALA A 124 -2.35 -1.79 10.56
N ALA A 125 -3.01 -0.90 9.84
CA ALA A 125 -4.18 -0.18 10.34
C ALA A 125 -5.34 -1.14 10.64
N ILE A 126 -5.61 -2.09 9.73
CA ILE A 126 -6.61 -3.16 9.93
C ILE A 126 -6.27 -3.97 11.19
N GLY A 127 -5.03 -4.45 11.32
CA GLY A 127 -4.61 -5.22 12.49
C GLY A 127 -4.80 -4.45 13.80
N ARG A 128 -4.46 -3.16 13.81
CA ARG A 128 -4.64 -2.29 14.99
C ARG A 128 -6.12 -2.11 15.34
N LEU A 129 -6.97 -1.82 14.35
CA LEU A 129 -8.40 -1.64 14.55
C LEU A 129 -9.05 -2.91 15.11
N LEU A 130 -8.74 -4.07 14.53
CA LEU A 130 -9.23 -5.36 15.00
C LEU A 130 -8.80 -5.63 16.44
N GLN A 131 -7.53 -5.37 16.79
CA GLN A 131 -7.04 -5.58 18.15
C GLN A 131 -7.74 -4.69 19.18
N LEU A 132 -8.13 -3.49 18.78
CA LEU A 132 -8.87 -2.51 19.59
C LEU A 132 -10.39 -2.74 19.56
N ASN A 133 -10.88 -3.77 18.87
CA ASN A 133 -12.32 -4.01 18.62
C ASN A 133 -13.02 -2.79 17.99
N GLN A 134 -12.34 -2.08 17.09
CA GLN A 134 -12.87 -0.94 16.36
C GLN A 134 -13.37 -1.35 14.96
N PRO A 135 -14.33 -0.63 14.38
CA PRO A 135 -14.84 -0.94 13.05
C PRO A 135 -13.74 -0.88 11.98
N VAL A 136 -13.71 -1.87 11.10
CA VAL A 136 -12.85 -1.90 9.91
C VAL A 136 -13.66 -1.40 8.72
N THR A 137 -13.57 -0.10 8.44
CA THR A 137 -14.22 0.57 7.30
C THR A 137 -13.16 1.32 6.48
N PRO A 138 -13.42 1.68 5.21
CA PRO A 138 -12.47 2.44 4.40
C PRO A 138 -11.95 3.69 5.13
N THR A 139 -12.86 4.44 5.76
CA THR A 139 -12.52 5.67 6.50
C THR A 139 -11.70 5.40 7.75
N THR A 140 -12.05 4.39 8.56
CA THR A 140 -11.28 4.09 9.78
C THR A 140 -9.90 3.52 9.46
N VAL A 141 -9.79 2.70 8.42
CA VAL A 141 -8.50 2.16 7.96
C VAL A 141 -7.59 3.28 7.46
N CYS A 142 -8.08 4.16 6.58
CA CYS A 142 -7.27 5.23 6.01
C CYS A 142 -6.86 6.29 7.04
N SER A 143 -7.78 6.68 7.94
CA SER A 143 -7.46 7.61 9.04
C SER A 143 -6.48 7.01 10.05
N THR A 144 -6.58 5.71 10.35
CA THR A 144 -5.61 5.03 11.20
C THR A 144 -4.24 4.97 10.53
N ALA A 145 -4.16 4.64 9.23
CA ALA A 145 -2.92 4.67 8.47
C ALA A 145 -2.29 6.08 8.42
N ALA A 146 -3.10 7.13 8.29
CA ALA A 146 -2.67 8.53 8.35
C ALA A 146 -2.03 8.87 9.70
N SER A 147 -2.63 8.41 10.80
CA SER A 147 -2.07 8.64 12.13
C SER A 147 -0.67 8.04 12.32
N PHE A 148 -0.36 6.93 11.63
CA PHE A 148 0.99 6.36 11.64
C PHE A 148 2.00 7.20 10.87
N CYS A 149 1.52 7.97 9.89
CA CYS A 149 2.33 8.75 8.96
C CYS A 149 2.42 10.24 9.33
N ARG A 150 1.87 10.66 10.49
CA ARG A 150 1.91 12.06 10.90
C ARG A 150 3.36 12.57 11.03
N GLY A 151 3.64 13.69 10.37
CA GLY A 151 4.98 14.30 10.26
C GLY A 151 5.90 13.61 9.26
N LEU A 152 5.42 12.64 8.47
CA LEU A 152 6.26 11.88 7.53
C LEU A 152 6.77 12.75 6.38
N THR A 153 5.89 13.52 5.73
CA THR A 153 6.27 14.39 4.61
C THR A 153 7.23 15.48 5.05
N ASP A 154 6.94 16.16 6.17
CA ASP A 154 7.84 17.17 6.73
C ASP A 154 9.22 16.58 7.05
N ARG A 155 9.27 15.40 7.69
CA ARG A 155 10.53 14.76 8.04
C ARG A 155 11.32 14.28 6.82
N GLU A 156 10.68 13.69 5.81
CA GLU A 156 11.39 12.98 4.72
C GLU A 156 11.48 13.73 3.39
N LEU A 157 10.55 14.65 3.13
CA LEU A 157 10.54 15.41 1.88
C LEU A 157 11.17 16.80 2.05
N ARG A 158 11.17 17.38 3.26
CA ARG A 158 11.81 18.69 3.51
C ARG A 158 13.28 18.61 3.92
N THR A 159 13.73 17.53 4.55
CA THR A 159 15.16 17.39 4.90
C THR A 159 15.98 16.88 3.72
N ASN A 160 16.94 17.69 3.28
CA ASN A 160 17.84 17.38 2.17
C ASN A 160 18.81 16.25 2.56
N ASN A 161 18.51 15.03 2.13
CA ASN A 161 19.51 13.98 2.07
C ASN A 161 20.25 14.05 0.72
N SER A 162 21.54 13.72 0.73
CA SER A 162 22.49 13.90 -0.37
C SER A 162 22.17 13.11 -1.66
N GLN A 163 21.14 12.26 -1.66
CA GLN A 163 20.63 11.58 -2.85
C GLN A 163 19.10 11.74 -2.95
N LEU A 164 18.66 12.66 -3.82
CA LEU A 164 17.24 12.90 -4.05
C LEU A 164 16.60 11.73 -4.82
N THR A 165 15.69 11.02 -4.15
CA THR A 165 14.79 10.05 -4.79
C THR A 165 13.88 10.75 -5.81
N ALA A 166 13.35 10.02 -6.80
CA ALA A 166 12.42 10.60 -7.78
C ALA A 166 11.23 11.32 -7.12
N GLY A 167 10.69 10.76 -6.03
CA GLY A 167 9.62 11.39 -5.25
C GLY A 167 10.04 12.69 -4.56
N GLN A 168 11.28 12.79 -4.05
CA GLN A 168 11.79 14.03 -3.49
C GLN A 168 12.04 15.10 -4.57
N ARG A 169 12.49 14.69 -5.77
CA ARG A 169 12.63 15.61 -6.92
C ARG A 169 11.27 16.16 -7.35
N LEU A 170 10.26 15.30 -7.50
CA LEU A 170 8.90 15.70 -7.84
C LEU A 170 8.29 16.62 -6.77
N TYR A 171 8.51 16.33 -5.49
CA TYR A 171 8.09 17.21 -4.40
C TYR A 171 8.75 18.60 -4.49
N GLN A 172 10.06 18.65 -4.73
CA GLN A 172 10.78 19.93 -4.84
C GLN A 172 10.41 20.73 -6.09
N GLN A 173 10.15 20.06 -7.21
CA GLN A 173 9.87 20.72 -8.50
C GLN A 173 8.40 21.12 -8.65
N LEU A 174 7.49 20.30 -8.13
CA LEU A 174 6.05 20.40 -8.42
C LEU A 174 5.16 20.41 -7.16
N GLY A 175 5.74 20.30 -5.96
CA GLY A 175 4.98 20.19 -4.72
C GLY A 175 4.29 18.83 -4.51
N LEU A 176 4.50 17.87 -5.41
CA LEU A 176 3.86 16.56 -5.38
C LEU A 176 4.46 15.68 -4.29
N THR A 177 3.70 15.43 -3.24
CA THR A 177 4.13 14.60 -2.08
C THR A 177 4.15 13.10 -2.38
N GLY A 178 3.47 12.68 -3.46
CA GLY A 178 3.33 11.29 -3.87
C GLY A 178 2.69 10.40 -2.80
N ALA A 179 2.98 9.10 -2.85
CA ALA A 179 2.40 8.08 -1.96
C ALA A 179 2.55 8.40 -0.46
N ARG A 180 3.63 9.10 -0.06
CA ARG A 180 3.84 9.51 1.34
C ARG A 180 2.82 10.54 1.80
N GLY A 181 2.53 11.55 0.96
CA GLY A 181 1.53 12.55 1.29
C GLY A 181 0.11 12.01 1.22
N GLU A 182 -0.18 11.14 0.25
CA GLU A 182 -1.46 10.42 0.23
C GLU A 182 -1.65 9.63 1.53
N ALA A 183 -0.64 8.87 1.97
CA ALA A 183 -0.72 8.12 3.23
C ALA A 183 -0.93 9.04 4.44
N GLU A 184 -0.15 10.12 4.56
CA GLU A 184 -0.27 11.08 5.67
C GLU A 184 -1.60 11.84 5.68
N ALA A 185 -2.19 12.10 4.51
CA ALA A 185 -3.50 12.74 4.37
C ALA A 185 -4.67 11.76 4.54
N GLY A 186 -4.42 10.45 4.66
CA GLY A 186 -5.46 9.44 4.78
C GLY A 186 -6.11 9.04 3.47
N TYR A 187 -5.30 8.96 2.40
CA TYR A 187 -5.68 8.50 1.07
C TYR A 187 -6.91 9.22 0.49
N PRO A 188 -6.90 10.57 0.39
CA PRO A 188 -8.04 11.33 -0.12
C PRO A 188 -8.43 10.92 -1.55
N LEU A 189 -7.48 10.53 -2.41
CA LEU A 189 -7.81 10.01 -3.74
C LEU A 189 -8.63 8.73 -3.68
N VAL A 190 -8.39 7.86 -2.69
CA VAL A 190 -9.15 6.62 -2.50
C VAL A 190 -10.53 6.93 -1.93
N ILE A 191 -10.59 7.69 -0.84
CA ILE A 191 -11.83 7.89 -0.07
C ILE A 191 -12.81 8.83 -0.76
N ASN A 192 -12.32 9.89 -1.40
CA ASN A 192 -13.19 10.93 -1.96
C ASN A 192 -13.50 10.71 -3.46
N HIS A 193 -12.67 9.93 -4.16
CA HIS A 193 -12.77 9.78 -5.61
C HIS A 193 -12.89 8.32 -6.05
N ALA A 194 -11.82 7.53 -5.89
CA ALA A 194 -11.76 6.20 -6.52
C ALA A 194 -12.81 5.22 -5.99
N LEU A 195 -12.93 5.09 -4.66
CA LEU A 195 -13.86 4.13 -4.08
C LEU A 195 -15.33 4.50 -4.32
N PRO A 196 -15.79 5.75 -4.07
CA PRO A 196 -17.17 6.13 -4.39
C PRO A 196 -17.53 5.95 -5.87
N HIS A 197 -16.60 6.29 -6.77
CA HIS A 197 -16.79 6.15 -8.21
C HIS A 197 -16.93 4.70 -8.62
N TYR A 198 -15.98 3.85 -8.19
CA TYR A 198 -16.03 2.41 -8.45
C TYR A 198 -17.34 1.78 -7.95
N LEU A 199 -17.75 2.08 -6.71
CA LEU A 199 -18.99 1.54 -6.14
C LEU A 199 -20.24 2.01 -6.89
N THR A 200 -20.26 3.26 -7.36
CA THR A 200 -21.37 3.80 -8.15
C THR A 200 -21.51 3.09 -9.49
N LEU A 201 -20.39 2.80 -10.17
CA LEU A 201 -20.41 2.03 -11.43
C LEU A 201 -20.89 0.59 -11.21
N LEU A 202 -20.48 -0.04 -10.11
CA LEU A 202 -20.99 -1.37 -9.76
C LEU A 202 -22.49 -1.38 -9.45
N ASP A 203 -23.00 -0.36 -8.74
CA ASP A 203 -24.44 -0.22 -8.44
C ASP A 203 -25.28 -0.01 -9.72
N GLN A 204 -24.68 0.62 -10.73
CA GLN A 204 -25.25 0.74 -12.07
C GLN A 204 -25.18 -0.55 -12.91
N GLY A 205 -24.60 -1.62 -12.36
CA GLY A 205 -24.47 -2.92 -13.03
C GLY A 205 -23.35 -2.99 -14.06
N LEU A 206 -22.39 -2.06 -14.03
CA LEU A 206 -21.22 -2.14 -14.90
C LEU A 206 -20.36 -3.34 -14.51
N ASP A 207 -19.73 -3.97 -15.51
CA ASP A 207 -18.75 -5.02 -15.28
C ASP A 207 -17.62 -4.52 -14.35
N PRO A 208 -17.19 -5.30 -13.33
CA PRO A 208 -16.17 -4.88 -12.39
C PRO A 208 -14.82 -4.51 -13.02
N GLU A 209 -14.39 -5.18 -14.08
CA GLU A 209 -13.14 -4.86 -14.78
C GLU A 209 -13.27 -3.50 -15.49
N LEU A 210 -14.40 -3.24 -16.15
CA LEU A 210 -14.69 -1.93 -16.74
C LEU A 210 -14.79 -0.82 -15.69
N ALA A 211 -15.42 -1.09 -14.55
CA ALA A 211 -15.52 -0.12 -13.45
C ALA A 211 -14.14 0.22 -12.88
N LEU A 212 -13.22 -0.75 -12.78
CA LEU A 212 -11.84 -0.51 -12.37
C LEU A 212 -11.05 0.30 -13.42
N LEU A 213 -11.23 0.01 -14.71
CA LEU A 213 -10.61 0.78 -15.79
C LEU A 213 -11.07 2.23 -15.80
N ASP A 214 -12.38 2.46 -15.64
CA ASP A 214 -12.94 3.80 -15.58
C ASP A 214 -12.44 4.57 -14.34
N THR A 215 -12.37 3.88 -13.19
CA THR A 215 -11.78 4.42 -11.95
C THR A 215 -10.29 4.77 -12.13
N LEU A 216 -9.52 3.96 -12.89
CA LEU A 216 -8.14 4.28 -13.23
C LEU A 216 -8.05 5.56 -14.07
N LEU A 217 -8.92 5.73 -15.07
CA LEU A 217 -8.95 6.94 -15.89
C LEU A 217 -9.30 8.18 -15.06
N LEU A 218 -10.25 8.07 -14.14
CA LEU A 218 -10.56 9.13 -13.18
C LEU A 218 -9.32 9.51 -12.38
N LEU A 219 -8.62 8.52 -11.80
CA LEU A 219 -7.39 8.77 -11.03
C LEU A 219 -6.32 9.44 -11.89
N MET A 220 -6.11 9.00 -13.13
CA MET A 220 -5.14 9.61 -14.05
C MET A 220 -5.49 11.06 -14.40
N ALA A 221 -6.77 11.41 -14.46
CA ALA A 221 -7.23 12.77 -14.78
C ALA A 221 -7.05 13.76 -13.62
N ILE A 222 -7.11 13.28 -12.38
CA ILE A 222 -7.07 14.14 -11.18
C ILE A 222 -5.72 14.11 -10.44
N ASN A 223 -4.86 13.12 -10.72
CA ASN A 223 -3.57 12.92 -10.07
C ASN A 223 -2.39 13.51 -10.88
N GLY A 224 -2.55 14.77 -11.32
CA GLY A 224 -1.57 15.52 -12.12
C GLY A 224 -0.97 16.71 -11.39
#